data_AF-A0A0C9THM0-F1
#
_entry.id   AF-A0A0C9THM0-F1
#
_cell.length_a   1.000
_cell.length_b   1.000
_cell.length_c   1.000
_cell.angle_alpha   90.00
_cell.angle_beta   90.00
_cell.angle_gamma   90.00
#
_symmetry.space_group_name_H-M   'P 1'
#
loop_
_entity.id
_entity.type
_entity.pdbx_description
1 polymer ?
#
loop_
_entity_poly.entity_id
_entity_poly.type
_entity_poly.pdbx_seq_one_letter_code
_entity_poly.pdbx_strand_id
1 'polypeptide(L)'
;MNDFGFFFPGYGYFFVGNQVEQFSDTIRTLHSVERLAVCAIDYHAFRHLSTSTTLRSLFIQLPCAMDYYCPVEISFPETLEIVDVLTYHLTFVLKLLANKRFASRHLNIRSRYHYPVKNLAHFFEQLRDHFSPDHLTHLSLDITEPSVFSSSVIDTQSQNTFDVQCLPTLFEFQSLEELKLASYWTVDLDDGWMASIASSLPNLQVLDLGTETGCDLSQAVLKVTMRGVVSLIDGLPRLRALGLVFDATLEALPAAHEYWGVWNRNLTILRVGMSPIDAPAEVASRLSSLLPSLKKVDMSSLDGVRHKWERVSELLQTYSQVKEEGLHAATAGEDCVSYTGDLVGMFVERSLVASFSAVLA
;
A
#
# COMPACT_ATOMS: atom_id res chain seq x y z
N MET A 1 -22.92 -16.30 9.35
CA MET A 1 -21.59 -16.19 8.72
C MET A 1 -20.89 -17.51 8.96
N ASN A 2 -20.72 -18.29 7.89
CA ASN A 2 -20.06 -19.59 7.92
C ASN A 2 -18.57 -19.39 7.63
N ASP A 3 -17.85 -18.89 8.63
CA ASP A 3 -16.40 -18.64 8.54
C ASP A 3 -15.67 -19.86 9.11
N PHE A 4 -14.85 -20.53 8.29
CA PHE A 4 -14.05 -21.67 8.70
C PHE A 4 -12.57 -21.40 8.44
N GLY A 5 -11.73 -21.69 9.43
CA GLY A 5 -10.28 -21.57 9.31
C GLY A 5 -9.58 -22.79 9.85
N PHE A 6 -8.81 -23.47 8.99
CA PHE A 6 -7.92 -24.54 9.40
C PHE A 6 -6.49 -24.00 9.43
N PHE A 7 -6.10 -23.44 10.58
CA PHE A 7 -4.77 -22.90 10.79
C PHE A 7 -3.93 -23.83 11.66
N PHE A 8 -2.65 -23.95 11.31
CA PHE A 8 -1.67 -24.55 12.19
C PHE A 8 -0.94 -23.45 12.97
N PRO A 9 -0.90 -23.54 14.31
CA PRO A 9 -0.17 -22.57 15.12
C PRO A 9 1.33 -22.88 15.03
N GLY A 10 2.02 -22.23 14.09
CA GLY A 10 3.47 -21.99 14.18
C GLY A 10 4.26 -22.12 12.87
N TYR A 11 5.47 -21.58 12.92
CA TYR A 11 6.38 -21.42 11.80
C TYR A 11 7.12 -22.74 11.53
N GLY A 12 7.12 -23.21 10.28
CA GLY A 12 7.99 -24.31 9.84
C GLY A 12 7.49 -25.74 10.02
N TYR A 13 6.19 -25.96 10.25
CA TYR A 13 5.65 -27.33 10.27
C TYR A 13 5.63 -27.93 8.87
N PHE A 14 6.39 -29.00 8.68
CA PHE A 14 6.17 -29.94 7.59
C PHE A 14 4.89 -30.71 7.88
N PHE A 15 4.02 -30.88 6.88
CA PHE A 15 2.94 -31.85 7.00
C PHE A 15 3.55 -33.23 7.22
N VAL A 16 3.18 -33.90 8.30
CA VAL A 16 3.66 -35.25 8.62
C VAL A 16 2.54 -36.24 8.33
N GLY A 17 2.85 -37.32 7.61
CA GLY A 17 1.89 -38.38 7.30
C GLY A 17 0.80 -37.96 6.30
N ASN A 18 -0.44 -38.38 6.55
CA ASN A 18 -1.60 -38.16 5.67
C ASN A 18 -2.42 -36.90 6.03
N GLN A 19 -1.83 -35.94 6.73
CA GLN A 19 -2.54 -34.73 7.16
C GLN A 19 -3.17 -33.98 5.98
N VAL A 20 -2.43 -33.74 4.89
CA VAL A 20 -2.95 -33.05 3.70
C VAL A 20 -4.19 -33.74 3.14
N GLU A 21 -4.19 -35.08 3.09
CA GLU A 21 -5.33 -35.88 2.62
C GLU A 21 -6.54 -35.72 3.55
N GLN A 22 -6.35 -35.82 4.87
CA GLN A 22 -7.42 -35.66 5.86
C GLN A 22 -8.04 -34.24 5.83
N PHE A 23 -7.20 -33.20 5.69
CA PHE A 23 -7.70 -31.83 5.51
C PHE A 23 -8.47 -31.71 4.20
N SER A 24 -7.96 -32.28 3.12
CA SER A 24 -8.61 -32.25 1.80
C SER A 24 -9.94 -33.00 1.79
N ASP A 25 -10.05 -34.12 2.50
CA ASP A 25 -11.32 -34.82 2.73
C ASP A 25 -12.31 -33.93 3.48
N THR A 26 -11.85 -33.27 4.55
CA THR A 26 -12.69 -32.35 5.33
C THR A 26 -13.24 -31.22 4.45
N ILE A 27 -12.37 -30.57 3.65
CA ILE A 27 -12.79 -29.51 2.72
C ILE A 27 -13.84 -30.00 1.73
N ARG A 28 -13.72 -31.24 1.22
CA ARG A 28 -14.70 -31.83 0.29
C ARG A 28 -16.08 -32.07 0.90
N THR A 29 -16.18 -32.16 2.22
CA THR A 29 -17.47 -32.28 2.94
C THR A 29 -18.12 -30.92 3.24
N LEU A 30 -17.39 -29.82 3.05
CA LEU A 30 -17.93 -28.49 3.31
C LEU A 30 -18.91 -28.09 2.20
N HIS A 31 -20.11 -27.70 2.60
CA HIS A 31 -21.14 -27.15 1.73
C HIS A 31 -21.48 -25.74 2.20
N SER A 32 -21.71 -24.83 1.26
CA SER A 32 -22.17 -23.47 1.55
C SER A 32 -21.23 -22.63 2.45
N VAL A 33 -19.92 -22.70 2.18
CA VAL A 33 -18.91 -21.86 2.86
C VAL A 33 -18.73 -20.55 2.12
N GLU A 34 -18.73 -19.44 2.86
CA GLU A 34 -18.50 -18.10 2.29
C GLU A 34 -17.04 -17.66 2.42
N ARG A 35 -16.39 -17.97 3.53
CA ARG A 35 -14.99 -17.64 3.78
C ARG A 35 -14.24 -18.86 4.26
N LEU A 36 -13.11 -19.13 3.61
CA LEU A 36 -12.30 -20.29 3.92
C LEU A 36 -10.83 -19.93 3.98
N ALA A 37 -10.18 -20.33 5.06
CA ALA A 37 -8.73 -20.36 5.14
C ALA A 37 -8.24 -21.81 5.06
N VAL A 38 -7.41 -22.09 4.06
CA VAL A 38 -6.82 -23.39 3.79
C VAL A 38 -5.30 -23.34 3.89
N CYS A 39 -4.72 -24.48 4.22
CA CYS A 39 -3.30 -24.73 4.08
C CYS A 39 -3.04 -25.53 2.78
N ALA A 40 -1.95 -26.31 2.70
CA ALA A 40 -1.78 -27.21 1.56
C ALA A 40 -2.93 -28.22 1.51
N ILE A 41 -3.66 -28.22 0.39
CA ILE A 41 -4.75 -29.13 0.06
C ILE A 41 -4.47 -29.79 -1.30
N ASP A 42 -5.04 -30.96 -1.53
CA ASP A 42 -4.88 -31.69 -2.78
C ASP A 42 -5.73 -31.08 -3.92
N TYR A 43 -5.51 -31.62 -5.13
CA TYR A 43 -6.26 -31.22 -6.33
C TYR A 43 -7.78 -31.43 -6.19
N HIS A 44 -8.21 -32.50 -5.52
CA HIS A 44 -9.63 -32.82 -5.40
C HIS A 44 -10.35 -31.82 -4.49
N ALA A 45 -9.70 -31.34 -3.43
CA ALA A 45 -10.21 -30.28 -2.59
C ALA A 45 -10.27 -28.94 -3.34
N PHE A 46 -9.24 -28.56 -4.11
CA PHE A 46 -9.32 -27.37 -4.96
C PHE A 46 -10.44 -27.45 -6.00
N ARG A 47 -10.62 -28.61 -6.62
CA ARG A 47 -11.72 -28.87 -7.57
C ARG A 47 -13.09 -28.88 -6.90
N HIS A 48 -13.18 -29.20 -5.61
CA HIS A 48 -14.43 -29.02 -4.87
C HIS A 48 -14.71 -27.52 -4.65
N LEU A 49 -13.70 -26.77 -4.20
CA LEU A 49 -13.82 -25.32 -4.00
C LEU A 49 -14.17 -24.56 -5.29
N SER A 50 -13.68 -25.01 -6.46
CA SER A 50 -14.03 -24.41 -7.74
C SER A 50 -15.51 -24.49 -8.10
N THR A 51 -16.21 -25.47 -7.52
CA THR A 51 -17.66 -25.69 -7.73
C THR A 51 -18.53 -25.01 -6.67
N SER A 52 -17.92 -24.38 -5.67
CA SER A 52 -18.66 -23.69 -4.62
C SER A 52 -19.33 -22.43 -5.16
N THR A 53 -20.66 -22.34 -5.02
CA THR A 53 -21.44 -21.17 -5.43
C THR A 53 -21.59 -20.12 -4.34
N THR A 54 -21.05 -20.38 -3.14
CA THR A 54 -21.15 -19.46 -1.99
C THR A 54 -19.81 -18.87 -1.60
N LEU A 55 -18.69 -19.43 -2.09
CA LEU A 55 -17.35 -19.02 -1.66
C LEU A 55 -17.05 -17.62 -2.19
N ARG A 56 -16.76 -16.69 -1.27
CA ARG A 56 -16.44 -15.28 -1.54
C ARG A 56 -15.04 -14.89 -1.15
N SER A 57 -14.45 -15.57 -0.16
CA SER A 57 -13.09 -15.29 0.30
C SER A 57 -12.31 -16.59 0.51
N LEU A 58 -11.12 -16.64 -0.07
CA LEU A 58 -10.20 -17.76 0.07
C LEU A 58 -8.82 -17.27 0.50
N PHE A 59 -8.38 -17.71 1.68
CA PHE A 59 -7.03 -17.52 2.16
C PHE A 59 -6.25 -18.82 2.00
N ILE A 60 -5.14 -18.80 1.27
CA ILE A 60 -4.29 -19.97 1.00
C ILE A 60 -2.95 -19.74 1.68
N GLN A 61 -2.59 -20.61 2.62
CA GLN A 61 -1.29 -20.60 3.27
C GLN A 61 -0.47 -21.83 2.90
N LEU A 62 0.66 -21.62 2.23
CA LEU A 62 1.55 -22.69 1.79
C LEU A 62 2.84 -22.70 2.62
N PRO A 63 3.16 -23.81 3.29
CA PRO A 63 4.49 -24.00 3.86
C PRO A 63 5.52 -24.33 2.77
N CYS A 64 6.77 -23.91 3.01
CA CYS A 64 7.90 -23.91 2.09
C CYS A 64 8.11 -25.19 1.26
N ALA A 65 7.77 -26.37 1.80
CA ALA A 65 8.00 -27.64 1.14
C ALA A 65 6.98 -27.99 0.03
N MET A 66 5.88 -27.23 -0.10
CA MET A 66 4.73 -27.63 -0.91
C MET A 66 4.47 -26.75 -2.15
N ASP A 67 5.29 -25.74 -2.41
CA ASP A 67 5.11 -24.78 -3.52
C ASP A 67 5.12 -25.44 -4.92
N TYR A 68 5.55 -26.70 -5.02
CA TYR A 68 5.58 -27.46 -6.26
C TYR A 68 4.23 -28.10 -6.63
N TYR A 69 3.31 -28.27 -5.67
CA TYR A 69 2.05 -29.01 -5.82
C TYR A 69 0.84 -28.12 -6.18
N CYS A 70 1.02 -27.05 -6.95
CA CYS A 70 -0.14 -26.36 -7.53
C CYS A 70 -0.69 -27.20 -8.69
N PRO A 71 -1.96 -27.62 -8.66
CA PRO A 71 -2.57 -28.25 -9.81
C PRO A 71 -2.67 -27.28 -10.99
N VAL A 72 -2.48 -27.80 -12.20
CA VAL A 72 -2.36 -27.01 -13.45
C VAL A 72 -3.73 -26.62 -14.03
N GLU A 73 -4.85 -26.91 -13.34
CA GLU A 73 -6.20 -26.72 -13.88
C GLU A 73 -7.25 -26.41 -12.80
N ILE A 74 -7.09 -25.32 -12.06
CA ILE A 74 -8.12 -24.87 -11.10
C ILE A 74 -8.75 -23.58 -11.63
N SER A 75 -10.07 -23.59 -11.80
CA SER A 75 -10.86 -22.36 -12.02
C SER A 75 -11.55 -21.97 -10.73
N PHE A 76 -11.45 -20.73 -10.27
CA PHE A 76 -12.22 -20.30 -9.11
C PHE A 76 -13.66 -19.93 -9.49
N PRO A 77 -14.62 -20.07 -8.56
CA PRO A 77 -16.00 -19.70 -8.84
C PRO A 77 -16.10 -18.17 -9.03
N GLU A 78 -17.05 -17.73 -9.87
CA GLU A 78 -17.29 -16.30 -10.12
C GLU A 78 -17.71 -15.52 -8.86
N THR A 79 -18.18 -16.22 -7.83
CA THR A 79 -18.53 -15.63 -6.54
C THR A 79 -17.31 -15.28 -5.70
N LEU A 80 -16.11 -15.75 -6.04
CA LEU A 80 -14.89 -15.53 -5.28
C LEU A 80 -14.39 -14.09 -5.48
N GLU A 81 -14.68 -13.24 -4.50
CA GLU A 81 -14.33 -11.81 -4.51
C GLU A 81 -12.89 -11.56 -4.03
N ILE A 82 -12.40 -12.35 -3.05
CA ILE A 82 -11.13 -12.11 -2.36
C ILE A 82 -10.25 -13.36 -2.39
N VAL A 83 -9.01 -13.18 -2.85
CA VAL A 83 -7.96 -14.19 -2.81
C VAL A 83 -6.76 -13.65 -2.06
N ASP A 84 -6.45 -14.27 -0.93
CA ASP A 84 -5.27 -13.98 -0.15
C ASP A 84 -4.33 -15.19 -0.19
N VAL A 85 -3.07 -14.98 -0.56
CA VAL A 85 -2.07 -16.05 -0.68
C VAL A 85 -0.86 -15.71 0.17
N LEU A 86 -0.57 -16.56 1.16
CA LEU A 86 0.69 -16.56 1.88
C LEU A 86 1.53 -17.74 1.37
N THR A 87 2.58 -17.45 0.61
CA THR A 87 3.44 -18.43 -0.03
C THR A 87 4.91 -18.22 0.35
N TYR A 88 5.74 -19.23 0.14
CA TYR A 88 7.19 -19.03 0.18
C TYR A 88 7.69 -18.49 -1.16
N HIS A 89 7.28 -19.09 -2.28
CA HIS A 89 7.66 -18.68 -3.62
C HIS A 89 6.49 -18.12 -4.43
N LEU A 90 6.70 -16.96 -5.07
CA LEU A 90 5.72 -16.36 -6.00
C LEU A 90 5.42 -17.25 -7.21
N THR A 91 6.28 -18.22 -7.53
CA THR A 91 6.04 -19.23 -8.57
C THR A 91 4.75 -20.00 -8.35
N PHE A 92 4.34 -20.24 -7.10
CA PHE A 92 3.03 -20.85 -6.83
C PHE A 92 1.90 -19.96 -7.34
N VAL A 93 1.97 -18.66 -7.03
CA VAL A 93 0.97 -17.69 -7.48
C VAL A 93 0.94 -17.64 -9.00
N LEU A 94 2.09 -17.63 -9.67
CA LEU A 94 2.12 -17.71 -11.14
C LEU A 94 1.41 -18.95 -11.69
N LYS A 95 1.61 -20.13 -11.09
CA LYS A 95 0.90 -21.35 -11.49
C LYS A 95 -0.60 -21.25 -11.21
N LEU A 96 -0.99 -20.59 -10.12
CA LEU A 96 -2.37 -20.32 -9.79
C LEU A 96 -3.01 -19.40 -10.83
N LEU A 97 -2.30 -18.32 -11.19
CA LEU A 97 -2.72 -17.31 -12.16
C LEU A 97 -2.82 -17.88 -13.57
N ALA A 98 -1.90 -18.76 -13.98
CA ALA A 98 -1.90 -19.41 -15.29
C ALA A 98 -3.25 -20.11 -15.62
N ASN A 99 -4.07 -20.38 -14.61
CA ASN A 99 -5.31 -21.12 -14.73
C ASN A 99 -6.53 -20.21 -14.87
N LYS A 100 -6.85 -19.83 -16.11
CA LYS A 100 -8.09 -19.11 -16.54
C LYS A 100 -8.38 -17.79 -15.79
N ARG A 101 -9.37 -17.06 -16.31
CA ARG A 101 -9.72 -15.71 -15.84
C ARG A 101 -10.24 -15.70 -14.41
N PHE A 102 -9.66 -14.86 -13.58
CA PHE A 102 -10.13 -14.59 -12.23
C PHE A 102 -11.23 -13.52 -12.27
N ALA A 103 -12.34 -13.81 -11.60
CA ALA A 103 -13.40 -12.85 -11.33
C ALA A 103 -13.21 -12.15 -9.96
N SER A 104 -12.07 -12.35 -9.31
CA SER A 104 -11.80 -11.77 -8.00
C SER A 104 -11.46 -10.29 -8.10
N ARG A 105 -11.95 -9.52 -7.13
CA ARG A 105 -11.71 -8.08 -7.04
C ARG A 105 -10.47 -7.76 -6.23
N HIS A 106 -10.15 -8.61 -5.27
CA HIS A 106 -9.04 -8.40 -4.34
C HIS A 106 -8.05 -9.55 -4.46
N LEU A 107 -6.79 -9.20 -4.69
CA LEU A 107 -5.67 -10.13 -4.67
C LEU A 107 -4.61 -9.61 -3.70
N ASN A 108 -4.34 -10.39 -2.66
CA ASN A 108 -3.27 -10.12 -1.71
C ASN A 108 -2.28 -11.27 -1.72
N ILE A 109 -1.02 -10.96 -1.91
CA ILE A 109 0.05 -11.95 -1.99
C ILE A 109 1.11 -11.54 -0.99
N ARG A 110 1.44 -12.46 -0.09
CA ARG A 110 2.59 -12.38 0.80
C ARG A 110 3.55 -13.51 0.47
N SER A 111 4.74 -13.15 0.01
CA SER A 111 5.81 -14.09 -0.33
C SER A 111 6.95 -13.95 0.66
N ARG A 112 7.46 -15.06 1.18
CA ARG A 112 8.54 -15.08 2.20
C ARG A 112 9.93 -15.39 1.66
N TYR A 113 10.06 -15.67 0.37
CA TYR A 113 11.34 -15.98 -0.26
C TYR A 113 11.68 -14.95 -1.31
N HIS A 114 12.98 -14.75 -1.52
CA HIS A 114 13.50 -13.90 -2.58
C HIS A 114 12.93 -14.35 -3.93
N TYR A 115 12.08 -13.51 -4.51
CA TYR A 115 11.66 -13.65 -5.88
C TYR A 115 12.58 -12.78 -6.74
N PRO A 116 13.25 -13.32 -7.78
CA PRO A 116 14.12 -12.50 -8.61
C PRO A 116 13.32 -11.34 -9.20
N VAL A 117 13.76 -10.11 -8.92
CA VAL A 117 13.05 -8.87 -9.29
C VAL A 117 12.78 -8.81 -10.80
N LYS A 118 13.72 -9.31 -11.61
CA LYS A 118 13.59 -9.47 -13.07
C LYS A 118 12.36 -10.27 -13.53
N ASN A 119 11.80 -11.12 -12.67
CA ASN A 119 10.62 -11.93 -13.00
C ASN A 119 9.30 -11.24 -12.61
N LEU A 120 9.32 -10.04 -12.01
CA LEU A 120 8.11 -9.31 -11.64
C LEU A 120 7.38 -8.75 -12.87
N ALA A 121 8.12 -8.37 -13.91
CA ALA A 121 7.52 -7.98 -15.18
C ALA A 121 6.61 -9.09 -15.72
N HIS A 122 7.14 -10.31 -15.78
CA HIS A 122 6.36 -11.48 -16.17
C HIS A 122 5.16 -11.74 -15.25
N PHE A 123 5.31 -11.49 -13.94
CA PHE A 123 4.21 -11.62 -13.00
C PHE A 123 3.08 -10.60 -13.26
N PHE A 124 3.40 -9.33 -13.52
CA PHE A 124 2.39 -8.32 -13.86
C PHE A 124 1.75 -8.58 -15.22
N GLU A 125 2.50 -9.07 -16.20
CA GLU A 125 1.95 -9.53 -17.49
C GLU A 125 0.94 -10.66 -17.28
N GLN A 126 1.27 -11.67 -16.46
CA GLN A 126 0.32 -12.73 -16.13
C GLN A 126 -0.91 -12.19 -15.39
N LEU A 127 -0.75 -11.23 -14.47
CA LEU A 127 -1.91 -10.59 -13.83
C LEU A 127 -2.83 -9.93 -14.85
N ARG A 128 -2.28 -9.17 -15.81
CA ARG A 128 -3.06 -8.55 -16.89
C ARG A 128 -3.77 -9.60 -17.75
N ASP A 129 -3.11 -10.70 -18.08
CA ASP A 129 -3.67 -11.72 -18.96
C ASP A 129 -4.83 -12.50 -18.29
N HIS A 130 -4.84 -12.57 -16.95
CA HIS A 130 -5.79 -13.39 -16.19
C HIS A 130 -6.82 -12.61 -15.37
N PHE A 131 -6.62 -11.33 -15.09
CA PHE A 131 -7.61 -10.46 -14.46
C PHE A 131 -8.21 -9.50 -15.48
N SER A 132 -9.52 -9.23 -15.35
CA SER A 132 -10.13 -8.15 -16.11
C SER A 132 -9.61 -6.80 -15.60
N PRO A 133 -9.12 -5.92 -16.48
CA PRO A 133 -8.63 -4.58 -16.10
C PRO A 133 -9.66 -3.76 -15.30
N ASP A 134 -10.94 -3.95 -15.60
CA ASP A 134 -12.03 -3.21 -14.97
C ASP A 134 -12.51 -3.82 -13.65
N HIS A 135 -11.99 -4.97 -13.25
CA HIS A 135 -12.52 -5.75 -12.12
C HIS A 135 -11.62 -5.75 -10.89
N LEU A 136 -10.30 -5.75 -11.08
CA LEU A 136 -9.35 -5.74 -9.97
C LEU A 136 -9.37 -4.36 -9.30
N THR A 137 -9.78 -4.33 -8.04
CA THR A 137 -9.87 -3.09 -7.25
C THR A 137 -8.79 -3.04 -6.17
N HIS A 138 -8.30 -4.18 -5.70
CA HIS A 138 -7.29 -4.25 -4.65
C HIS A 138 -6.17 -5.20 -5.06
N LEU A 139 -4.95 -4.67 -5.15
CA LEU A 139 -3.74 -5.44 -5.37
C LEU A 139 -2.73 -5.14 -4.26
N SER A 140 -2.34 -6.18 -3.53
CA SER A 140 -1.29 -6.13 -2.53
C SER A 140 -0.27 -7.20 -2.83
N LEU A 141 0.98 -6.79 -3.03
CA LEU A 141 2.12 -7.67 -3.18
C LEU A 141 3.15 -7.29 -2.12
N ASP A 142 3.34 -8.18 -1.16
CA ASP A 142 4.30 -8.09 -0.09
C ASP A 142 5.32 -9.21 -0.26
N ILE A 143 6.56 -8.85 -0.59
CA ILE A 143 7.66 -9.82 -0.68
C ILE A 143 8.65 -9.48 0.44
N THR A 144 8.72 -10.35 1.43
CA THR A 144 9.62 -10.22 2.58
C THR A 144 10.84 -11.11 2.41
N GLU A 145 12.03 -10.57 2.68
CA GLU A 145 13.20 -11.39 2.90
C GLU A 145 13.15 -11.93 4.35
N PRO A 146 13.33 -13.24 4.58
CA PRO A 146 13.41 -13.76 5.92
C PRO A 146 14.73 -13.27 6.51
N SER A 147 14.64 -12.28 7.38
CA SER A 147 15.75 -11.57 8.06
C SER A 147 16.66 -12.45 8.93
N VAL A 148 16.59 -13.77 8.81
CA VAL A 148 17.02 -14.68 9.88
C VAL A 148 18.40 -15.30 9.65
N PHE A 149 19.01 -15.28 8.45
CA PHE A 149 20.24 -16.09 8.24
C PHE A 149 21.37 -15.55 7.36
N SER A 150 21.28 -14.39 6.70
CA SER A 150 22.42 -13.90 5.89
C SER A 150 23.31 -12.96 6.68
N SER A 151 24.26 -13.52 7.45
CA SER A 151 25.37 -12.77 8.04
C SER A 151 26.42 -12.31 7.01
N SER A 152 26.19 -12.54 5.71
CA SER A 152 27.05 -12.05 4.62
C SER A 152 26.38 -10.87 3.91
N VAL A 153 26.48 -9.70 4.54
CA VAL A 153 25.82 -8.43 4.18
C VAL A 153 26.40 -7.75 2.91
N ILE A 154 27.38 -8.34 2.21
CA ILE A 154 28.32 -7.50 1.45
C ILE A 154 28.08 -7.39 -0.09
N ASP A 155 27.24 -8.19 -0.76
CA ASP A 155 27.16 -8.08 -2.25
C ASP A 155 25.77 -8.16 -2.92
N THR A 156 24.68 -8.36 -2.18
CA THR A 156 23.34 -8.55 -2.80
C THR A 156 22.57 -7.26 -3.12
N GLN A 157 22.97 -6.10 -2.61
CA GLN A 157 22.24 -4.84 -2.83
C GLN A 157 22.29 -4.36 -4.29
N SER A 158 23.37 -4.65 -5.04
CA SER A 158 23.52 -4.18 -6.43
C SER A 158 22.65 -4.95 -7.45
N GLN A 159 21.99 -6.05 -7.07
CA GLN A 159 21.22 -6.89 -7.99
C GLN A 159 19.70 -6.83 -7.81
N ASN A 160 19.20 -6.03 -6.86
CA ASN A 160 17.78 -6.00 -6.49
C ASN A 160 17.10 -4.65 -6.78
N THR A 161 17.49 -3.94 -7.84
CA THR A 161 16.72 -2.78 -8.32
C THR A 161 15.48 -3.25 -9.06
N PHE A 162 14.32 -2.73 -8.65
CA PHE A 162 13.06 -2.96 -9.34
C PHE A 162 13.01 -2.20 -10.66
N ASP A 163 12.81 -2.94 -11.74
CA ASP A 163 12.61 -2.37 -13.06
C ASP A 163 11.23 -1.71 -13.11
N VAL A 164 11.20 -0.40 -12.89
CA VAL A 164 9.98 0.41 -12.92
C VAL A 164 9.24 0.34 -14.26
N GLN A 165 9.91 -0.08 -15.34
CA GLN A 165 9.30 -0.22 -16.66
C GLN A 165 8.21 -1.30 -16.70
N CYS A 166 8.05 -2.13 -15.66
CA CYS A 166 6.94 -3.07 -15.57
C CYS A 166 5.67 -2.51 -14.89
N LEU A 167 5.75 -1.35 -14.23
CA LEU A 167 4.58 -0.70 -13.62
C LEU A 167 3.47 -0.29 -14.62
N PRO A 168 3.76 0.10 -15.88
CA PRO A 168 2.73 0.42 -16.85
C PRO A 168 1.71 -0.70 -17.07
N THR A 169 2.09 -1.96 -16.87
CA THR A 169 1.13 -3.08 -16.94
C THR A 169 0.07 -3.00 -15.84
N LEU A 170 0.41 -2.45 -14.66
CA LEU A 170 -0.54 -2.22 -13.58
C LEU A 170 -1.47 -1.03 -13.86
N PHE A 171 -1.06 -0.10 -14.73
CA PHE A 171 -1.84 1.09 -15.08
C PHE A 171 -3.06 0.77 -15.95
N GLU A 172 -3.12 -0.45 -16.51
CA GLU A 172 -4.29 -0.93 -17.24
C GLU A 172 -5.49 -1.17 -16.31
N PHE A 173 -5.27 -1.42 -15.01
CA PHE A 173 -6.33 -1.67 -14.04
C PHE A 173 -6.99 -0.37 -13.53
N GLN A 174 -7.79 0.28 -14.38
CA GLN A 174 -8.38 1.60 -14.08
C GLN A 174 -9.35 1.60 -12.88
N SER A 175 -9.88 0.44 -12.51
CA SER A 175 -10.74 0.24 -11.33
C SER A 175 -9.96 0.08 -10.02
N LEU A 176 -8.62 0.15 -10.05
CA LEU A 176 -7.81 -0.04 -8.85
C LEU A 176 -8.06 1.08 -7.82
N GLU A 177 -8.45 0.65 -6.62
CA GLU A 177 -8.69 1.50 -5.44
C GLU A 177 -7.55 1.34 -4.42
N GLU A 178 -6.94 0.17 -4.33
CA GLU A 178 -5.79 -0.07 -3.46
C GLU A 178 -4.64 -0.74 -4.20
N LEU A 179 -3.47 -0.10 -4.17
CA LEU A 179 -2.20 -0.64 -4.65
C LEU A 179 -1.19 -0.62 -3.52
N LYS A 180 -0.71 -1.79 -3.11
CA LYS A 180 0.35 -1.94 -2.12
C LYS A 180 1.45 -2.82 -2.70
N LEU A 181 2.63 -2.25 -2.87
CA LEU A 181 3.83 -2.94 -3.28
C LEU A 181 4.83 -2.81 -2.14
N ALA A 182 4.74 -3.74 -1.18
CA ALA A 182 5.69 -3.87 -0.09
C ALA A 182 6.83 -4.78 -0.55
N SER A 183 8.06 -4.28 -0.53
CA SER A 183 9.19 -5.14 -0.89
C SER A 183 10.52 -4.60 -0.38
N TYR A 184 11.50 -5.52 -0.31
CA TYR A 184 12.92 -5.28 0.00
C TYR A 184 13.73 -4.71 -1.18
N TRP A 185 13.11 -4.39 -2.32
CA TRP A 185 13.81 -3.78 -3.46
C TRP A 185 13.76 -2.25 -3.42
N THR A 186 14.83 -1.63 -3.91
CA THR A 186 14.84 -0.20 -4.22
C THR A 186 14.09 0.01 -5.53
N VAL A 187 13.08 0.88 -5.51
CA VAL A 187 12.34 1.28 -6.70
C VAL A 187 12.96 2.57 -7.22
N ASP A 188 13.46 2.59 -8.46
CA ASP A 188 13.99 3.81 -9.09
C ASP A 188 12.84 4.71 -9.58
N LEU A 189 12.03 5.20 -8.64
CA LEU A 189 10.92 6.10 -8.90
C LEU A 189 11.39 7.55 -8.88
N ASP A 190 10.79 8.36 -9.75
CA ASP A 190 10.94 9.81 -9.78
C ASP A 190 9.57 10.50 -9.75
N ASP A 191 9.58 11.83 -9.74
CA ASP A 191 8.35 12.63 -9.77
C ASP A 191 7.51 12.41 -11.05
N GLY A 192 8.12 12.00 -12.16
CA GLY A 192 7.44 11.69 -13.42
C GLY A 192 6.60 10.41 -13.32
N TRP A 193 7.11 9.40 -12.61
CA TRP A 193 6.34 8.20 -12.28
C TRP A 193 5.15 8.51 -11.38
N MET A 194 5.30 9.43 -10.41
CA MET A 194 4.19 9.83 -9.55
C MET A 194 3.04 10.46 -10.35
N ALA A 195 3.36 11.34 -11.31
CA ALA A 195 2.36 11.90 -12.22
C ALA A 195 1.72 10.83 -13.14
N SER A 196 2.50 9.85 -13.58
CA SER A 196 2.01 8.74 -14.41
C SER A 196 1.04 7.83 -13.64
N ILE A 197 1.34 7.52 -12.38
CA ILE A 197 0.45 6.78 -11.48
C ILE A 197 -0.85 7.56 -11.25
N ALA A 198 -0.73 8.86 -10.93
CA ALA A 198 -1.88 9.71 -10.63
C ALA A 198 -2.86 9.80 -11.80
N SER A 199 -2.33 9.94 -13.03
CA SER A 199 -3.14 10.04 -14.25
C SER A 199 -3.73 8.71 -14.70
N SER A 200 -3.04 7.59 -14.45
CA SER A 200 -3.48 6.28 -14.93
C SER A 200 -4.42 5.54 -13.99
N LEU A 201 -4.33 5.81 -12.68
CA LEU A 201 -5.08 5.12 -11.64
C LEU A 201 -5.93 6.10 -10.80
N PRO A 202 -6.87 6.84 -11.43
CA PRO A 202 -7.57 7.97 -10.79
C PRO A 202 -8.49 7.58 -9.63
N ASN A 203 -8.83 6.30 -9.50
CA ASN A 203 -9.70 5.77 -8.45
C ASN A 203 -8.95 5.37 -7.17
N LEU A 204 -7.62 5.51 -7.14
CA LEU A 204 -6.82 5.11 -6.00
C LEU A 204 -7.23 5.84 -4.72
N GLN A 205 -7.46 5.02 -3.70
CA GLN A 205 -7.76 5.39 -2.32
C GLN A 205 -6.57 5.05 -1.41
N VAL A 206 -5.85 3.96 -1.69
CA VAL A 206 -4.65 3.58 -0.96
C VAL A 206 -3.52 3.29 -1.93
N LEU A 207 -2.42 4.02 -1.80
CA LEU A 207 -1.19 3.75 -2.52
C LEU A 207 -0.09 3.52 -1.50
N ASP A 208 0.63 2.41 -1.58
CA ASP A 208 1.81 2.14 -0.76
C ASP A 208 2.92 1.54 -1.62
N LEU A 209 4.03 2.26 -1.76
CA LEU A 209 5.18 1.89 -2.58
C LEU A 209 6.42 1.79 -1.69
N GLY A 210 6.61 0.63 -1.06
CA GLY A 210 7.85 0.29 -0.37
C GLY A 210 8.11 1.02 0.95
N THR A 211 7.07 1.26 1.77
CA THR A 211 7.28 1.83 3.13
C THR A 211 7.51 0.80 4.22
N GLU A 212 7.32 -0.48 3.90
CA GLU A 212 7.55 -1.58 4.83
C GLU A 212 9.04 -1.85 5.06
N THR A 213 9.37 -2.33 6.25
CA THR A 213 10.74 -2.42 6.79
C THR A 213 11.68 -3.30 5.95
N GLY A 214 12.93 -2.89 5.77
CA GLY A 214 14.00 -3.76 5.26
C GLY A 214 14.84 -3.17 4.13
N CYS A 215 14.38 -2.09 3.48
CA CYS A 215 15.17 -1.38 2.48
C CYS A 215 16.20 -0.47 3.16
N ASP A 216 17.47 -0.85 3.08
CA ASP A 216 18.57 0.06 3.39
C ASP A 216 18.69 1.11 2.27
N LEU A 217 18.19 2.31 2.54
CA LEU A 217 18.26 3.44 1.60
C LEU A 217 19.51 4.31 1.80
N SER A 218 20.45 3.91 2.67
CA SER A 218 21.63 4.73 2.98
C SER A 218 22.51 5.03 1.76
N GLN A 219 22.42 4.22 0.70
CA GLN A 219 23.14 4.42 -0.56
C GLN A 219 22.27 4.82 -1.74
N ALA A 220 20.93 4.87 -1.58
CA ALA A 220 20.02 5.18 -2.68
C ALA A 220 19.84 6.70 -2.82
N VAL A 221 20.07 7.23 -4.01
CA VAL A 221 19.65 8.60 -4.35
C VAL A 221 18.15 8.58 -4.59
N LEU A 222 17.37 9.15 -3.68
CA LEU A 222 15.94 9.32 -3.87
C LEU A 222 15.68 10.36 -4.95
N LYS A 223 14.91 9.98 -5.98
CA LYS A 223 14.49 10.90 -7.06
C LYS A 223 13.05 11.37 -6.92
N VAL A 224 12.25 10.71 -6.08
CA VAL A 224 10.94 11.20 -5.69
C VAL A 224 11.13 12.30 -4.65
N THR A 225 10.58 13.47 -4.91
CA THR A 225 10.59 14.61 -4.00
C THR A 225 9.17 14.93 -3.51
N MET A 226 9.03 15.98 -2.72
CA MET A 226 7.72 16.51 -2.36
C MET A 226 6.92 16.98 -3.60
N ARG A 227 7.55 17.26 -4.75
CA ARG A 227 6.82 17.54 -6.01
C ARG A 227 6.05 16.34 -6.51
N GLY A 228 6.65 15.14 -6.49
CA GLY A 228 5.95 13.90 -6.83
C GLY A 228 4.77 13.63 -5.89
N VAL A 229 4.93 13.92 -4.59
CA VAL A 229 3.82 13.86 -3.62
C VAL A 229 2.70 14.82 -4.01
N VAL A 230 3.01 16.06 -4.38
CA VAL A 230 2.02 17.03 -4.87
C VAL A 230 1.31 16.52 -6.12
N SER A 231 2.01 15.91 -7.08
CA SER A 231 1.40 15.32 -8.28
C SER A 231 0.41 14.20 -7.95
N LEU A 232 0.70 13.34 -6.97
CA LEU A 232 -0.24 12.32 -6.49
C LEU A 232 -1.47 12.95 -5.83
N ILE A 233 -1.26 13.93 -4.95
CA ILE A 233 -2.34 14.62 -4.22
C ILE A 233 -3.31 15.30 -5.18
N ASP A 234 -2.79 15.97 -6.21
CA ASP A 234 -3.56 16.69 -7.21
C ASP A 234 -4.34 15.73 -8.13
N GLY A 235 -3.71 14.66 -8.61
CA GLY A 235 -4.34 13.71 -9.53
C GLY A 235 -5.22 12.64 -8.86
N LEU A 236 -5.05 12.38 -7.56
CA LEU A 236 -5.78 11.33 -6.82
C LEU A 236 -6.70 11.91 -5.74
N PRO A 237 -7.85 12.49 -6.12
CA PRO A 237 -8.72 13.20 -5.17
C PRO A 237 -9.34 12.29 -4.10
N ARG A 238 -9.38 10.97 -4.34
CA ARG A 238 -9.94 9.97 -3.41
C ARG A 238 -8.90 9.34 -2.48
N LEU A 239 -7.63 9.70 -2.62
CA LEU A 239 -6.53 9.12 -1.85
C LEU A 239 -6.74 9.38 -0.35
N ARG A 240 -6.89 8.31 0.43
CA ARG A 240 -7.04 8.32 1.90
C ARG A 240 -5.78 7.95 2.65
N ALA A 241 -4.92 7.13 2.04
CA ALA A 241 -3.66 6.69 2.61
C ALA A 241 -2.56 6.64 1.54
N LEU A 242 -1.42 7.24 1.85
CA LEU A 242 -0.23 7.25 1.00
C LEU A 242 0.94 6.68 1.78
N GLY A 243 1.56 5.62 1.27
CA GLY A 243 2.86 5.13 1.69
C GLY A 243 3.88 5.37 0.59
N LEU A 244 4.86 6.22 0.84
CA LEU A 244 5.91 6.54 -0.11
C LEU A 244 7.17 6.98 0.62
N VAL A 245 8.31 6.48 0.17
CA VAL A 245 9.60 7.06 0.55
C VAL A 245 10.00 8.12 -0.47
N PHE A 246 10.28 9.33 0.01
CA PHE A 246 10.59 10.49 -0.83
C PHE A 246 11.59 11.40 -0.10
N ASP A 247 12.28 12.23 -0.86
CA ASP A 247 13.18 13.24 -0.33
C ASP A 247 12.37 14.40 0.29
N ALA A 248 12.39 14.49 1.63
CA ALA A 248 11.80 15.56 2.42
C ALA A 248 12.86 16.50 3.02
N THR A 249 14.07 16.54 2.46
CA THR A 249 15.09 17.54 2.79
C THR A 249 14.66 18.93 2.30
N LEU A 250 15.21 19.98 2.93
CA LEU A 250 14.83 21.36 2.64
C LEU A 250 15.05 21.74 1.17
N GLU A 251 16.10 21.20 0.53
CA GLU A 251 16.45 21.46 -0.87
C GLU A 251 15.44 20.83 -1.85
N ALA A 252 14.81 19.72 -1.46
CA ALA A 252 13.81 19.02 -2.24
C ALA A 252 12.38 19.55 -2.05
N LEU A 253 12.17 20.52 -1.15
CA LEU A 253 10.85 21.12 -0.94
C LEU A 253 10.50 22.12 -2.04
N PRO A 254 9.34 21.98 -2.71
CA PRO A 254 8.87 22.99 -3.66
C PRO A 254 8.57 24.31 -2.94
N ALA A 255 8.77 25.42 -3.66
CA ALA A 255 8.36 26.71 -3.18
C ALA A 255 6.82 26.78 -3.08
N ALA A 256 6.31 27.62 -2.18
CA ALA A 256 4.88 27.65 -1.86
C ALA A 256 3.94 27.91 -3.05
N HIS A 257 4.41 28.70 -4.01
CA HIS A 257 3.64 29.03 -5.20
C HIS A 257 3.49 27.86 -6.19
N GLU A 258 4.32 26.81 -6.07
CA GLU A 258 4.35 25.69 -7.01
C GLU A 258 3.25 24.66 -6.76
N TYR A 259 2.62 24.69 -5.59
CA TYR A 259 1.49 23.82 -5.24
C TYR A 259 0.28 24.63 -4.76
N TRP A 260 0.22 25.92 -5.10
CA TRP A 260 -0.91 26.75 -4.74
C TRP A 260 -2.19 26.21 -5.39
N GLY A 261 -3.23 25.99 -4.59
CA GLY A 261 -4.50 25.45 -5.03
C GLY A 261 -4.58 23.94 -4.94
N VAL A 262 -3.46 23.26 -4.66
CA VAL A 262 -3.43 21.82 -4.45
C VAL A 262 -3.67 21.53 -2.97
N TRP A 263 -4.70 20.74 -2.68
CA TRP A 263 -4.90 20.13 -1.36
C TRP A 263 -5.71 18.85 -1.48
N ASN A 264 -5.55 17.95 -0.51
CA ASN A 264 -6.35 16.75 -0.40
C ASN A 264 -6.91 16.61 1.02
N ARG A 265 -8.24 16.65 1.14
CA ARG A 265 -8.97 16.54 2.41
C ARG A 265 -9.30 15.09 2.81
N ASN A 266 -9.05 14.14 1.92
CA ASN A 266 -9.36 12.73 2.15
C ASN A 266 -8.15 11.97 2.72
N LEU A 267 -6.93 12.43 2.42
CA LEU A 267 -5.70 11.81 2.90
C LEU A 267 -5.56 12.02 4.41
N THR A 268 -5.61 10.91 5.15
CA THR A 268 -5.58 10.87 6.62
C THR A 268 -4.37 10.12 7.17
N ILE A 269 -3.73 9.29 6.35
CA ILE A 269 -2.55 8.49 6.73
C ILE A 269 -1.44 8.73 5.72
N LEU A 270 -0.28 9.12 6.21
CA LEU A 270 0.96 9.20 5.44
C LEU A 270 1.98 8.23 6.03
N ARG A 271 2.45 7.24 5.28
CA ARG A 271 3.58 6.40 5.66
C ARG A 271 4.82 6.90 4.94
N VAL A 272 5.83 7.27 5.69
CA VAL A 272 7.06 7.89 5.15
C VAL A 272 8.23 6.93 5.11
N GLY A 273 8.06 5.72 5.67
CA GLY A 273 9.12 4.71 5.72
C GLY A 273 10.43 5.31 6.26
N MET A 274 11.40 5.40 5.36
CA MET A 274 12.77 5.87 5.60
C MET A 274 13.11 7.22 4.95
N SER A 275 12.10 8.03 4.64
CA SER A 275 12.29 9.35 4.00
C SER A 275 13.27 10.24 4.79
N PRO A 276 14.34 10.73 4.15
CA PRO A 276 15.24 11.70 4.76
C PRO A 276 14.51 13.02 4.99
N ILE A 277 14.86 13.70 6.08
CA ILE A 277 14.25 14.95 6.49
C ILE A 277 15.24 15.77 7.31
N ASP A 278 15.35 17.07 7.03
CA ASP A 278 16.27 17.97 7.76
C ASP A 278 15.55 19.10 8.49
N ALA A 279 14.35 19.46 8.03
CA ALA A 279 13.61 20.61 8.50
C ALA A 279 12.17 20.21 8.91
N PRO A 280 11.98 19.54 10.07
CA PRO A 280 10.67 19.02 10.48
C PRO A 280 9.56 20.07 10.54
N ALA A 281 9.87 21.30 10.93
CA ALA A 281 8.87 22.35 11.07
C ALA A 281 8.34 22.83 9.70
N GLU A 282 9.25 23.01 8.76
CA GLU A 282 9.00 23.39 7.39
C GLU A 282 8.18 22.30 6.69
N VAL A 283 8.61 21.03 6.81
CA VAL A 283 7.86 19.89 6.26
C VAL A 283 6.46 19.79 6.88
N ALA A 284 6.33 19.90 8.20
CA ALA A 284 5.02 19.87 8.86
C ALA A 284 4.10 21.01 8.38
N SER A 285 4.64 22.22 8.20
CA SER A 285 3.88 23.37 7.69
C SER A 285 3.37 23.12 6.27
N ARG A 286 4.23 22.58 5.39
CA ARG A 286 3.86 22.19 4.03
C ARG A 286 2.79 21.11 4.01
N LEU A 287 2.99 20.04 4.77
CA LEU A 287 2.03 18.94 4.88
C LEU A 287 0.68 19.42 5.44
N SER A 288 0.67 20.30 6.44
CA SER A 288 -0.58 20.86 6.99
C SER A 288 -1.35 21.70 5.97
N SER A 289 -0.66 22.38 5.06
CA SER A 289 -1.28 23.15 3.98
C SER A 289 -1.86 22.23 2.89
N LEU A 290 -1.10 21.21 2.48
CA LEU A 290 -1.49 20.27 1.42
C LEU A 290 -2.55 19.26 1.89
N LEU A 291 -2.44 18.80 3.14
CA LEU A 291 -3.16 17.66 3.69
C LEU A 291 -3.87 18.07 5.00
N PRO A 292 -4.87 18.97 4.94
CA PRO A 292 -5.51 19.55 6.12
C PRO A 292 -6.24 18.52 7.01
N SER A 293 -6.47 17.31 6.50
CA SER A 293 -7.11 16.20 7.23
C SER A 293 -6.13 15.11 7.66
N LEU A 294 -4.81 15.33 7.53
CA LEU A 294 -3.80 14.34 7.89
C LEU A 294 -3.82 14.08 9.41
N LYS A 295 -4.08 12.83 9.80
CA LYS A 295 -4.23 12.43 11.21
C LYS A 295 -3.02 11.66 11.73
N LYS A 296 -2.34 10.93 10.83
CA LYS A 296 -1.32 9.97 11.20
C LYS A 296 -0.15 10.02 10.23
N VAL A 297 1.06 10.15 10.76
CA VAL A 297 2.30 9.94 10.02
C VAL A 297 2.95 8.68 10.58
N ASP A 298 2.96 7.61 9.79
CA ASP A 298 3.54 6.32 10.13
C ASP A 298 4.96 6.21 9.58
N MET A 299 5.80 5.51 10.33
CA MET A 299 7.22 5.40 10.04
C MET A 299 7.73 3.99 10.28
N SER A 300 8.82 3.64 9.60
CA SER A 300 9.50 2.38 9.84
C SER A 300 10.13 2.36 11.24
N SER A 301 10.18 1.19 11.88
CA SER A 301 10.76 1.05 13.23
C SER A 301 12.28 1.15 13.26
N LEU A 302 12.91 1.15 12.09
CA LEU A 302 14.35 1.26 11.93
C LEU A 302 14.70 2.75 11.75
N ASP A 303 15.80 3.19 12.36
CA ASP A 303 16.59 4.38 12.00
C ASP A 303 16.46 5.73 12.74
N GLY A 304 17.54 6.51 12.55
CA GLY A 304 17.84 7.80 13.15
C GLY A 304 17.03 8.98 12.64
N VAL A 305 16.21 8.83 11.58
CA VAL A 305 15.26 9.89 11.15
C VAL A 305 13.96 9.85 11.94
N ARG A 306 13.75 8.84 12.78
CA ARG A 306 12.50 8.64 13.50
C ARG A 306 12.09 9.84 14.35
N HIS A 307 12.99 10.32 15.21
CA HIS A 307 12.68 11.47 16.06
C HIS A 307 12.27 12.74 15.26
N LYS A 308 12.78 12.90 14.03
CA LYS A 308 12.43 14.03 13.15
C LYS A 308 10.99 13.92 12.61
N TRP A 309 10.57 12.74 12.20
CA TRP A 309 9.19 12.49 11.73
C TRP A 309 8.17 12.41 12.88
N GLU A 310 8.58 11.96 14.07
CA GLU A 310 7.78 12.11 15.29
C GLU A 310 7.53 13.61 15.58
N ARG A 311 8.57 14.45 15.44
CA ARG A 311 8.42 15.91 15.55
C ARG A 311 7.46 16.50 14.53
N VAL A 312 7.46 16.03 13.27
CA VAL A 312 6.47 16.44 12.26
C VAL A 312 5.05 16.11 12.74
N SER A 313 4.85 14.91 13.29
CA SER A 313 3.54 14.46 13.79
C SER A 313 3.00 15.34 14.91
N GLU A 314 3.86 15.71 15.88
CA GLU A 314 3.50 16.62 16.97
C GLU A 314 3.09 18.00 16.46
N LEU A 315 3.84 18.55 15.50
CA LEU A 315 3.56 19.86 14.91
C LEU A 315 2.24 19.85 14.14
N LEU A 316 1.95 18.80 13.37
CA LEU A 316 0.68 18.64 12.67
C LEU A 316 -0.51 18.62 13.64
N GLN A 317 -0.39 17.92 14.78
CA GLN A 317 -1.42 17.92 15.83
C GLN A 317 -1.63 19.32 16.43
N THR A 318 -0.53 20.04 16.66
CA THR A 318 -0.59 21.43 17.16
C THR A 318 -1.30 22.34 16.16
N TYR A 319 -0.96 22.23 14.87
CA TYR A 319 -1.59 23.02 13.81
C TYR A 319 -3.08 22.72 13.65
N SER A 320 -3.49 21.45 13.80
CA SER A 320 -4.91 21.09 13.78
C SER A 320 -5.68 21.69 14.95
N GLN A 321 -5.12 21.67 16.17
CA GLN A 321 -5.75 22.23 17.37
C GLN A 321 -5.97 23.74 17.23
N VAL A 322 -4.92 24.48 16.84
CA VAL A 322 -5.01 25.94 16.64
C VAL A 322 -6.06 26.30 15.58
N LYS A 323 -6.19 25.49 14.52
CA LYS A 323 -7.20 25.69 13.47
C LYS A 323 -8.62 25.44 13.97
N GLU A 324 -8.83 24.43 14.80
CA GLU A 324 -10.13 24.14 15.42
C GLU A 324 -10.53 25.25 16.40
N GLU A 325 -9.61 25.70 17.26
CA GLU A 325 -9.84 26.80 18.21
C GLU A 325 -10.14 28.12 17.49
N GLY A 326 -9.39 28.44 16.43
CA GLY A 326 -9.64 29.62 15.60
C GLY A 326 -11.02 29.61 14.94
N LEU A 327 -11.50 28.44 14.49
CA LEU A 327 -12.84 28.28 13.93
C LEU A 327 -13.93 28.46 15.00
N HIS A 328 -13.72 27.93 16.20
CA HIS A 328 -14.63 28.12 17.34
C HIS A 328 -14.70 29.58 17.79
N ALA A 329 -13.56 30.29 17.84
CA ALA A 329 -13.54 31.71 18.19
C ALA A 329 -14.24 32.59 17.15
N ALA A 330 -14.08 32.28 15.85
CA ALA A 330 -14.77 33.01 14.77
C ALA A 330 -16.29 32.81 14.84
N THR A 331 -16.76 31.58 15.06
CA THR A 331 -18.19 31.28 15.16
C THR A 331 -18.84 31.84 16.42
N ALA A 332 -18.11 31.97 17.53
CA ALA A 332 -18.60 32.63 18.75
C ALA A 332 -18.65 34.17 18.64
N GLY A 333 -17.90 34.76 17.71
CA GLY A 333 -17.86 36.22 17.49
C GLY A 333 -18.93 36.77 16.54
N GLU A 334 -19.65 35.91 15.80
CA GLU A 334 -20.63 36.33 14.79
C GLU A 334 -22.02 36.68 15.35
N ASP A 335 -22.26 36.54 16.66
CA ASP A 335 -23.51 36.95 17.32
C ASP A 335 -23.66 38.47 17.55
N CYS A 336 -22.79 39.32 16.97
CA CYS A 336 -22.89 40.77 17.20
C CYS A 336 -22.79 41.71 16.00
N VAL A 337 -22.55 41.27 14.75
CA VAL A 337 -22.55 42.23 13.62
C VAL A 337 -23.02 41.60 12.31
N SER A 338 -24.20 42.00 11.85
CA SER A 338 -24.67 41.76 10.48
C SER A 338 -23.84 42.59 9.49
N TYR A 339 -22.95 41.95 8.72
CA TYR A 339 -22.41 42.54 7.49
C TYR A 339 -22.52 41.57 6.31
N THR A 340 -22.98 42.13 5.21
CA THR A 340 -23.30 41.48 3.94
C THR A 340 -22.04 41.07 3.16
N GLY A 341 -22.01 39.80 2.72
CA GLY A 341 -21.64 39.36 1.37
C GLY A 341 -20.20 39.57 0.86
N ASP A 342 -19.57 38.45 0.52
CA ASP A 342 -18.43 38.31 -0.41
C ASP A 342 -17.06 38.86 0.03
N LEU A 343 -16.40 38.20 0.98
CA LEU A 343 -14.92 38.26 1.13
C LEU A 343 -14.29 37.14 2.01
N VAL A 344 -15.07 36.16 2.46
CA VAL A 344 -14.64 35.17 3.49
C VAL A 344 -13.54 34.21 2.98
N GLY A 345 -13.41 34.00 1.67
CA GLY A 345 -12.41 33.07 1.12
C GLY A 345 -10.95 33.53 1.22
N MET A 346 -10.67 34.84 1.14
CA MET A 346 -9.29 35.36 1.08
C MET A 346 -8.71 35.76 2.44
N PHE A 347 -9.56 35.99 3.44
CA PHE A 347 -9.10 36.49 4.75
C PHE A 347 -8.52 35.38 5.63
N VAL A 348 -9.05 34.16 5.51
CA VAL A 348 -8.58 32.99 6.28
C VAL A 348 -7.16 32.59 5.87
N GLU A 349 -6.81 32.73 4.58
CA GLU A 349 -5.49 32.33 4.06
C GLU A 349 -4.37 33.28 4.51
N ARG A 350 -4.62 34.60 4.56
CA ARG A 350 -3.63 35.58 5.06
C ARG A 350 -3.46 35.55 6.59
N SER A 351 -4.54 35.26 7.33
CA SER A 351 -4.47 35.18 8.78
C SER A 351 -3.74 33.92 9.27
N LEU A 352 -3.87 32.81 8.54
CA LEU A 352 -3.16 31.56 8.87
C LEU A 352 -1.64 31.72 8.68
N VAL A 353 -1.19 32.26 7.54
CA VAL A 353 0.26 32.46 7.27
C VAL A 353 0.90 33.39 8.32
N ALA A 354 0.22 34.46 8.74
CA ALA A 354 0.72 35.37 9.77
C ALA A 354 0.76 34.71 11.17
N SER A 355 -0.21 33.86 11.49
CA SER A 355 -0.27 33.15 12.78
C SER A 355 0.82 32.09 12.89
N PHE A 356 1.16 31.41 11.79
CA PHE A 356 2.24 30.41 11.79
C PHE A 356 3.64 31.00 11.95
N SER A 357 3.89 32.21 11.43
CA SER A 357 5.18 32.92 11.67
C SER A 357 5.35 33.39 13.11
N ALA A 358 4.27 33.61 13.86
CA ALA A 358 4.33 34.06 15.25
C ALA A 358 4.50 32.90 16.27
N VAL A 359 4.16 31.67 15.88
CA VAL A 359 4.32 30.47 16.74
C VAL A 359 5.71 29.83 16.59
N LEU A 360 6.45 30.16 15.52
CA LEU A 360 7.79 29.64 15.22
C LEU A 360 8.94 30.60 15.60
N ALA A 361 8.64 31.74 16.23
CA ALA A 361 9.61 32.68 16.80
C ALA A 361 9.50 32.68 18.34
#